data_AF-A0A4D4KC28-F1
#
_entry.id   AF-A0A4D4KC28-F1
#
_cell.length_a   1.000
_cell.length_b   1.000
_cell.length_c   1.000
_cell.angle_alpha   90.00
_cell.angle_beta   90.00
_cell.angle_gamma   90.00
#
_symmetry.space_group_name_H-M   'P 1'
#
loop_
_entity.id
_entity.type
_entity.pdbx_description
1 polymer ?
#
loop_
_entity_poly.entity_id
_entity_poly.type
_entity_poly.pdbx_seq_one_letter_code
_entity_poly.pdbx_strand_id
1 'polypeptide(L)'
;METSVQARNLQMINIHTNRQLHLPVPHQLRPVPATFTDRTRMLREMTRRLADQPRDSARIISIGGVAGVGKTAFATRLLHDLSDEFPGGQLQVDWRGYSPKGQATMAETLGRLLRATWPGELCGDAEELAVWWRSITAERQPISLLVDKAVRADHVRALLPGVRGMWW
;
A
#
# COMPACT_ATOMS: atom_id res chain seq x y z
N MET A 1 -25.96 -12.43 53.63
CA MET A 1 -26.51 -12.98 52.37
C MET A 1 -25.42 -12.87 51.32
N GLU A 2 -24.59 -13.90 51.19
CA GLU A 2 -23.55 -14.00 50.16
C GLU A 2 -24.09 -14.90 49.04
N THR A 3 -24.16 -14.36 47.82
CA THR A 3 -24.61 -15.11 46.65
C THR A 3 -23.39 -15.77 46.01
N SER A 4 -23.11 -17.01 46.41
CA SER A 4 -22.14 -17.87 45.71
C SER A 4 -22.80 -18.48 44.47
N VAL A 5 -22.28 -18.18 43.29
CA VAL A 5 -22.67 -18.86 42.04
C VAL A 5 -21.60 -19.92 41.74
N GLN A 6 -21.95 -21.19 41.97
CA GLN A 6 -21.08 -22.32 41.67
C GLN A 6 -21.29 -22.76 40.21
N ALA A 7 -20.33 -22.45 39.33
CA ALA A 7 -20.32 -22.96 37.96
C ALA A 7 -19.94 -24.45 37.96
N ARG A 8 -20.92 -25.35 37.86
CA ARG A 8 -20.68 -26.80 37.68
C ARG A 8 -20.41 -27.10 36.20
N ASN A 9 -19.29 -27.79 35.95
CA ASN A 9 -18.91 -28.50 34.72
C ASN A 9 -18.85 -27.68 33.42
N LEU A 10 -17.77 -26.90 33.25
CA LEU A 10 -17.30 -26.50 31.92
C LEU A 10 -16.62 -27.72 31.27
N GLN A 11 -17.38 -28.52 30.52
CA GLN A 11 -16.85 -29.72 29.86
C GLN A 11 -16.02 -29.41 28.60
N MET A 12 -16.04 -28.17 28.08
CA MET A 12 -15.23 -27.78 26.93
C MET A 12 -15.05 -26.26 26.87
N ILE A 13 -13.80 -25.79 26.97
CA ILE A 13 -13.44 -24.42 26.58
C ILE A 13 -12.88 -24.51 25.17
N ASN A 14 -13.70 -24.21 24.17
CA ASN A 14 -13.24 -24.13 22.78
C ASN A 14 -12.57 -22.77 22.53
N ILE A 15 -11.27 -22.69 22.81
CA ILE A 15 -10.44 -21.58 22.32
C ILE A 15 -10.33 -21.77 20.81
N HIS A 16 -11.12 -21.02 20.05
CA HIS A 16 -10.90 -20.90 18.61
C HIS A 16 -9.64 -20.06 18.46
N THR A 17 -8.49 -20.71 18.30
CA THR A 17 -7.26 -20.02 17.93
C THR A 17 -7.52 -19.43 16.54
N ASN A 18 -7.63 -18.10 16.51
CA ASN A 18 -7.79 -17.33 15.28
C ASN A 18 -6.67 -17.78 14.33
N ARG A 19 -7.02 -18.53 13.29
CA ARG A 19 -6.08 -18.97 12.27
C ARG A 19 -5.52 -17.70 11.68
N GLN A 20 -4.30 -17.31 12.07
CA GLN A 20 -3.65 -16.13 11.51
C GLN A 20 -3.52 -16.36 10.00
N LEU A 21 -4.42 -15.75 9.24
CA LEU A 21 -4.36 -15.71 7.80
C LEU A 21 -3.16 -14.84 7.44
N HIS A 22 -2.00 -15.47 7.29
CA HIS A 22 -0.81 -14.82 6.79
C HIS A 22 -1.02 -14.54 5.31
N LEU A 23 -1.44 -13.32 4.98
CA LEU A 23 -1.44 -12.87 3.60
C LEU A 23 0.00 -12.87 3.08
N PRO A 24 0.25 -13.40 1.86
CA PRO A 24 1.55 -13.28 1.24
C PRO A 24 1.93 -11.80 1.09
N VAL A 25 3.22 -11.51 1.14
CA VAL A 25 3.74 -10.18 0.84
C VAL A 25 3.37 -9.82 -0.61
N PRO A 26 2.70 -8.70 -0.87
CA PRO A 26 2.29 -8.34 -2.22
C PRO A 26 3.50 -7.96 -3.07
N HIS A 27 3.57 -8.53 -4.29
CA HIS A 27 4.56 -8.20 -5.31
C HIS A 27 3.83 -7.84 -6.62
N GLN A 28 3.20 -6.67 -6.65
CA GLN A 28 2.30 -6.26 -7.76
C GLN A 28 2.99 -5.48 -8.87
N LEU A 29 4.25 -5.09 -8.68
CA LEU A 29 4.97 -4.33 -9.70
C LEU A 29 5.17 -5.17 -10.95
N ARG A 30 4.83 -4.59 -12.10
CA ARG A 30 5.14 -5.19 -13.40
C ARG A 30 6.64 -5.46 -13.56
N PRO A 31 7.04 -6.46 -14.36
CA PRO A 31 8.44 -6.63 -14.74
C PRO A 31 8.99 -5.38 -15.43
N VAL A 32 10.26 -5.06 -15.17
CA VAL A 32 10.97 -4.01 -15.91
C VAL A 32 11.41 -4.59 -17.26
N PRO A 33 11.20 -3.91 -18.38
CA PRO A 33 11.75 -4.33 -19.67
C PRO A 33 13.27 -4.53 -19.60
N ALA A 34 13.79 -5.55 -20.29
CA ALA A 34 15.22 -5.88 -20.29
C ALA A 34 16.10 -4.70 -20.78
N THR A 35 15.58 -3.89 -21.69
CA THR A 35 16.23 -2.67 -22.17
C THR A 35 15.76 -1.46 -21.38
N PHE A 36 16.54 -1.09 -20.36
CA PHE A 36 16.36 0.15 -19.60
C PHE A 36 17.64 1.00 -19.68
N THR A 37 17.71 1.87 -20.69
CA THR A 37 18.90 2.66 -21.01
C THR A 37 18.70 4.14 -20.65
N ASP A 38 19.80 4.90 -20.57
CA ASP A 38 19.81 6.38 -20.43
C ASP A 38 19.17 6.97 -19.15
N ARG A 39 18.91 6.14 -18.12
CA ARG A 39 18.29 6.58 -16.87
C ARG A 39 18.96 6.08 -15.60
N THR A 40 20.08 5.35 -15.73
CA THR A 40 20.81 4.77 -14.59
C THR A 40 21.41 5.83 -13.67
N ARG A 41 21.87 6.97 -14.20
CA ARG A 41 22.37 8.09 -13.37
C ARG A 41 21.25 8.67 -12.51
N MET A 42 20.10 8.94 -13.10
CA MET A 42 18.92 9.48 -12.40
C MET A 42 18.39 8.50 -11.36
N LEU A 43 18.35 7.19 -11.66
CA LEU A 43 18.01 6.16 -10.68
C LEU A 43 18.95 6.19 -9.48
N ARG A 44 20.27 6.13 -9.70
CA ARG A 44 21.26 6.17 -8.61
C ARG A 44 21.17 7.45 -7.77
N GLU A 45 20.87 8.58 -8.39
CA GLU A 45 20.68 9.82 -7.67
C GLU A 45 19.43 9.80 -6.80
N MET A 46 18.30 9.32 -7.33
CA MET A 46 17.05 9.20 -6.58
C MET A 46 17.16 8.20 -5.44
N THR A 47 17.75 7.02 -5.67
CA THR A 47 18.00 6.02 -4.62
C THR A 47 18.82 6.60 -3.47
N ARG A 48 19.90 7.34 -3.76
CA ARG A 48 20.70 8.01 -2.72
C ARG A 48 19.90 9.06 -1.94
N ARG A 49 19.21 9.95 -2.65
CA ARG A 49 18.38 10.99 -2.01
C ARG A 49 17.27 10.42 -1.12
N LEU A 50 16.76 9.24 -1.44
CA LEU A 50 15.74 8.57 -0.62
C LEU A 50 16.36 7.89 0.60
N ALA A 51 17.55 7.30 0.46
CA ALA A 51 18.29 6.71 1.57
C ALA A 51 18.61 7.75 2.66
N ASP A 52 18.87 9.00 2.26
CA ASP A 52 19.19 10.11 3.17
C ASP A 52 17.96 10.70 3.90
N GLN A 53 16.73 10.33 3.51
CA GLN A 53 15.52 10.85 4.15
C GLN A 53 15.17 10.09 5.44
N PRO A 54 14.66 10.78 6.46
CA PRO A 54 14.07 10.14 7.64
C PRO A 54 13.03 9.06 7.25
N ARG A 55 12.97 7.99 8.05
CA ARG A 55 12.08 6.83 7.82
C ARG A 55 10.74 6.96 8.56
N ASP A 56 10.55 8.03 9.32
CA ASP A 56 9.39 8.32 10.16
C ASP A 56 8.23 9.01 9.42
N SER A 57 8.42 9.39 8.15
CA SER A 57 7.41 10.03 7.33
C SER A 57 7.21 9.32 5.98
N ALA A 58 6.01 9.49 5.41
CA ALA A 58 5.69 8.97 4.09
C ALA A 58 6.51 9.71 3.02
N ARG A 59 7.38 8.98 2.31
CA ARG A 59 8.16 9.52 1.18
C ARG A 59 7.30 9.55 -0.08
N ILE A 60 7.08 10.75 -0.64
CA ILE A 60 6.33 10.94 -1.89
C ILE A 60 7.26 11.39 -3.00
N ILE A 61 7.25 10.67 -4.12
CA ILE A 61 8.03 11.01 -5.32
C ILE A 61 7.06 11.26 -6.46
N SER A 62 7.16 12.44 -7.07
CA SER A 62 6.45 12.75 -8.32
C SER A 62 7.39 12.61 -9.51
N ILE A 63 6.98 11.87 -10.53
CA ILE A 63 7.75 11.66 -11.76
C ILE A 63 7.00 12.32 -12.91
N GLY A 64 7.54 13.44 -13.39
CA GLY A 64 7.01 14.22 -14.51
C GLY A 64 7.73 13.95 -15.82
N GLY A 65 7.08 14.24 -16.95
CA GLY A 65 7.65 14.11 -18.28
C GLY A 65 6.60 13.84 -19.36
N VAL A 66 6.99 13.97 -20.63
CA VAL A 66 6.11 13.78 -21.79
C VAL A 66 5.52 12.36 -21.86
N ALA A 67 4.41 12.19 -22.59
CA ALA A 67 3.82 10.87 -22.83
C ALA A 67 4.83 9.94 -23.50
N GLY A 68 4.83 8.65 -23.14
CA GLY A 68 5.71 7.65 -23.75
C GLY A 68 7.18 7.66 -23.30
N VAL A 69 7.65 8.67 -22.55
CA VAL A 69 9.08 8.78 -22.12
C VAL A 69 9.55 7.70 -21.13
N GLY A 70 8.68 6.77 -20.72
CA GLY A 70 9.04 5.66 -19.84
C GLY A 70 8.94 5.95 -18.33
N LYS A 71 8.15 6.94 -17.90
CA LYS A 71 7.94 7.27 -16.47
C LYS A 71 7.55 6.06 -15.62
N THR A 72 6.60 5.27 -16.10
CA THR A 72 6.15 4.05 -15.42
C THR A 72 7.29 3.04 -15.31
N ALA A 73 8.05 2.82 -16.39
CA ALA A 73 9.19 1.91 -16.36
C ALA A 73 10.28 2.38 -15.38
N PHE A 74 10.56 3.69 -15.34
CA PHE A 74 11.48 4.29 -14.38
C PHE A 74 11.00 4.08 -12.93
N ALA A 75 9.74 4.40 -12.64
CA ALA A 75 9.17 4.25 -11.31
C ALA A 75 9.18 2.78 -10.84
N THR A 76 8.80 1.86 -11.73
CA THR A 76 8.84 0.43 -11.48
C THR A 76 10.26 -0.04 -11.19
N ARG A 77 11.26 0.38 -12.00
CA ARG A 77 12.66 0.02 -11.76
C ARG A 77 13.18 0.58 -10.43
N LEU A 78 12.89 1.84 -10.13
CA LEU A 78 13.28 2.47 -8.87
C LEU A 78 12.71 1.70 -7.67
N LEU A 79 11.45 1.30 -7.73
CA LEU A 79 10.84 0.54 -6.63
C LEU A 79 11.39 -0.88 -6.51
N HIS A 80 11.73 -1.54 -7.62
CA HIS A 80 12.47 -2.81 -7.58
C HIS A 80 13.84 -2.65 -6.92
N ASP A 81 14.59 -1.60 -7.25
CA ASP A 81 15.89 -1.33 -6.64
C ASP A 81 15.79 -0.96 -5.14
N LEU A 82 14.60 -0.59 -4.66
CA LEU A 82 14.31 -0.24 -3.27
C LEU A 82 13.53 -1.36 -2.52
N SER A 83 13.37 -2.56 -3.08
CA SER A 83 12.51 -3.61 -2.51
C SER A 83 12.83 -3.91 -1.05
N ASP A 84 14.11 -3.91 -0.69
CA ASP A 84 14.59 -4.28 0.64
C ASP A 84 14.22 -3.21 1.70
N GLU A 85 13.91 -1.98 1.29
CA GLU A 85 13.41 -0.94 2.20
C GLU A 85 11.92 -1.09 2.51
N PHE A 86 11.19 -1.91 1.74
CA PHE A 86 9.74 -2.09 1.85
C PHE A 86 9.36 -3.58 2.02
N PRO A 87 9.74 -4.20 3.16
CA PRO A 87 9.51 -5.63 3.38
C PRO A 87 8.01 -5.99 3.51
N GLY A 88 7.13 -5.00 3.73
CA GLY A 88 5.69 -5.18 3.69
C GLY A 88 5.13 -5.39 2.29
N GLY A 89 5.93 -5.16 1.25
CA GLY A 89 5.65 -5.46 -0.14
C GLY A 89 5.55 -4.23 -1.04
N GLN A 90 5.15 -4.49 -2.29
CA GLN A 90 5.04 -3.48 -3.33
C GLN A 90 3.67 -3.59 -4.00
N LEU A 91 2.94 -2.48 -3.98
CA LEU A 91 1.59 -2.36 -4.55
C LEU A 91 1.60 -1.44 -5.77
N GLN A 92 0.65 -1.66 -6.67
CA GLN A 92 0.47 -0.82 -7.85
C GLN A 92 -0.99 -0.44 -8.05
N VAL A 93 -1.22 0.85 -8.32
CA VAL A 93 -2.50 1.40 -8.75
C VAL A 93 -2.33 2.00 -10.14
N ASP A 94 -3.21 1.64 -11.06
CA ASP A 94 -3.40 2.34 -12.33
C ASP A 94 -4.78 3.00 -12.31
N TRP A 95 -4.81 4.33 -12.22
CA TRP A 95 -6.05 5.12 -12.16
C TRP A 95 -6.82 5.14 -13.48
N ARG A 96 -6.25 4.60 -14.55
CA ARG A 96 -6.86 4.56 -15.89
C ARG A 96 -7.23 5.96 -16.40
N GLY A 97 -6.46 7.00 -16.01
CA GLY A 97 -6.75 8.42 -16.26
C GLY A 97 -7.04 8.84 -17.71
N TYR A 98 -6.63 8.02 -18.68
CA TYR A 98 -6.84 8.25 -20.12
C TYR A 98 -7.38 6.99 -20.84
N SER A 99 -8.07 6.11 -20.11
CA SER A 99 -8.60 4.86 -20.66
C SER A 99 -9.98 5.07 -21.31
N PRO A 100 -10.24 4.46 -22.48
CA PRO A 100 -11.59 4.42 -23.07
C PRO A 100 -12.62 3.72 -22.16
N LYS A 101 -12.17 2.88 -21.22
CA LYS A 101 -13.02 2.16 -20.25
C LYS A 101 -13.37 2.99 -19.01
N GLY A 102 -13.04 4.27 -18.99
CA GLY A 102 -13.20 5.14 -17.82
C GLY A 102 -12.14 4.93 -16.75
N GLN A 103 -12.06 5.91 -15.85
CA GLN A 103 -11.13 5.94 -14.72
C GLN A 103 -11.55 4.94 -13.65
N ALA A 104 -10.59 4.50 -12.82
CA ALA A 104 -10.92 3.71 -11.64
C ALA A 104 -11.66 4.55 -10.60
N THR A 105 -12.64 3.94 -9.94
CA THR A 105 -13.29 4.61 -8.80
C THR A 105 -12.39 4.51 -7.56
N MET A 106 -12.63 5.41 -6.61
CA MET A 106 -11.90 5.42 -5.34
C MET A 106 -12.16 4.13 -4.55
N ALA A 107 -13.42 3.70 -4.45
CA ALA A 107 -13.81 2.47 -3.76
C ALA A 107 -13.21 1.21 -4.42
N GLU A 108 -13.21 1.13 -5.75
CA GLU A 108 -12.57 0.02 -6.48
C GLU A 108 -11.08 -0.06 -6.17
N THR A 109 -10.40 1.08 -6.15
CA THR A 109 -8.95 1.18 -5.97
C THR A 109 -8.56 0.81 -4.54
N LEU A 110 -9.18 1.44 -3.55
CA LEU A 110 -8.93 1.16 -2.13
C LEU A 110 -9.30 -0.28 -1.78
N GLY A 111 -10.42 -0.80 -2.31
CA GLY A 111 -10.81 -2.18 -2.07
C GLY A 111 -9.80 -3.19 -2.65
N ARG A 112 -9.17 -2.89 -3.79
CA ARG A 112 -8.08 -3.74 -4.33
C ARG A 112 -6.84 -3.71 -3.45
N LEU A 113 -6.45 -2.55 -2.96
CA LEU A 113 -5.31 -2.42 -2.05
C LEU A 113 -5.56 -3.16 -0.74
N LEU A 114 -6.71 -2.94 -0.12
CA LEU A 114 -7.08 -3.59 1.14
C LEU A 114 -7.14 -5.10 1.02
N ARG A 115 -7.69 -5.67 -0.07
CA ARG A 115 -7.65 -7.12 -0.31
C ARG A 115 -6.23 -7.69 -0.38
N ALA A 116 -5.25 -6.89 -0.81
CA ALA A 116 -3.85 -7.31 -0.88
C ALA A 116 -3.12 -7.19 0.46
N THR A 117 -3.65 -6.40 1.40
CA THR A 117 -2.95 -6.05 2.65
C THR A 117 -3.68 -6.44 3.92
N TRP A 118 -4.94 -6.85 3.84
CA TRP A 118 -5.77 -7.17 4.98
C TRP A 118 -6.72 -8.34 4.66
N PRO A 119 -6.77 -9.39 5.52
CA PRO A 119 -7.61 -10.56 5.27
C PRO A 119 -9.07 -10.38 5.74
N GLY A 120 -9.43 -9.21 6.28
CA GLY A 120 -10.77 -8.94 6.78
C GLY A 120 -11.78 -8.65 5.66
N GLU A 121 -13.05 -8.70 6.03
CA GLU A 121 -14.13 -8.31 5.12
C GLU A 121 -14.10 -6.81 4.85
N LEU A 122 -14.22 -6.45 3.58
CA LEU A 122 -14.31 -5.05 3.17
C LEU A 122 -15.76 -4.61 3.23
N CYS A 123 -16.04 -3.69 4.14
CA CYS A 123 -17.33 -3.06 4.28
C CYS A 123 -17.17 -1.55 4.12
N GLY A 124 -18.16 -0.95 3.48
CA GLY A 124 -18.28 0.50 3.44
C GLY A 124 -17.99 1.17 2.10
N ASP A 125 -18.16 2.48 2.10
CA ASP A 125 -17.91 3.33 0.95
C ASP A 125 -16.42 3.71 0.78
N ALA A 126 -16.12 4.58 -0.19
CA ALA A 126 -14.75 5.01 -0.46
C ALA A 126 -14.07 5.69 0.73
N GLU A 127 -14.82 6.43 1.56
CA GLU A 127 -14.28 7.14 2.71
C GLU A 127 -13.92 6.17 3.82
N GLU A 128 -14.81 5.22 4.11
CA GLU A 128 -14.58 4.16 5.08
C GLU A 128 -13.38 3.29 4.68
N LEU A 129 -13.30 2.89 3.40
CA LEU A 129 -12.14 2.15 2.88
C LEU A 129 -10.83 2.97 3.00
N ALA A 130 -10.87 4.29 2.86
CA ALA A 130 -9.68 5.13 3.04
C ALA A 130 -9.24 5.20 4.51
N VAL A 131 -10.19 5.18 5.45
CA VAL A 131 -9.90 5.07 6.90
C VAL A 131 -9.21 3.73 7.19
N TRP A 132 -9.77 2.62 6.71
CA TRP A 132 -9.16 1.30 6.84
C TRP A 132 -7.75 1.26 6.24
N TRP A 133 -7.57 1.84 5.05
CA TRP A 133 -6.28 1.91 4.38
C TRP A 133 -5.21 2.58 5.26
N ARG A 134 -5.54 3.73 5.88
CA ARG A 134 -4.63 4.43 6.78
C ARG A 134 -4.29 3.59 8.02
N SER A 135 -5.28 2.98 8.66
CA SER A 135 -5.05 2.14 9.84
C SER A 135 -4.18 0.92 9.53
N ILE A 136 -4.44 0.22 8.43
CA ILE A 136 -3.67 -0.96 8.04
C ILE A 136 -2.23 -0.60 7.68
N THR A 137 -2.03 0.48 6.93
CA THR A 137 -0.67 0.91 6.53
C THR A 137 0.15 1.46 7.70
N ALA A 138 -0.49 2.02 8.72
CA ALA A 138 0.20 2.47 9.94
C ALA A 138 0.73 1.30 10.79
N GLU A 139 0.04 0.15 10.79
CA GLU A 139 0.38 -1.02 11.60
C GLU A 139 1.30 -2.03 10.89
N ARG A 140 1.30 -2.03 9.54
CA ARG A 140 2.02 -3.00 8.74
C ARG A 140 3.50 -2.62 8.57
N GLN A 141 4.32 -3.61 8.23
CA GLN A 141 5.65 -3.36 7.70
C GLN A 141 5.60 -2.39 6.50
N PRO A 142 6.65 -1.58 6.27
CA PRO A 142 6.65 -0.57 5.21
C PRO A 142 6.32 -1.17 3.83
N ILE A 143 5.40 -0.52 3.12
CA ILE A 143 4.99 -0.88 1.76
C ILE A 143 5.34 0.28 0.81
N SER A 144 5.78 -0.05 -0.40
CA SER A 144 5.84 0.92 -1.49
C SER A 144 4.59 0.87 -2.36
N LEU A 145 4.13 2.02 -2.83
CA LEU A 145 2.95 2.16 -3.68
C LEU A 145 3.28 2.93 -4.95
N LEU A 146 3.15 2.27 -6.09
CA LEU A 146 3.21 2.93 -7.40
C LEU A 146 1.84 3.43 -7.81
N VAL A 147 1.65 4.75 -7.83
CA VAL A 147 0.43 5.39 -8.34
C VAL A 147 0.65 5.84 -9.78
N ASP A 148 0.09 5.11 -10.74
CA ASP A 148 0.23 5.36 -12.17
C ASP A 148 -1.02 6.02 -12.76
N LYS A 149 -0.81 6.90 -13.75
CA LYS A 149 -1.86 7.62 -14.50
C LYS A 149 -2.91 8.33 -13.63
N ALA A 150 -2.50 8.83 -12.45
CA ALA A 150 -3.31 9.77 -11.68
C ALA A 150 -3.43 11.10 -12.43
N VAL A 151 -4.66 11.60 -12.57
CA VAL A 151 -4.95 12.85 -13.31
C VAL A 151 -5.46 13.96 -12.41
N ARG A 152 -5.72 13.66 -11.13
CA ARG A 152 -6.25 14.58 -10.13
C ARG A 152 -5.53 14.35 -8.80
N ALA A 153 -5.48 15.38 -7.97
CA ALA A 153 -4.77 15.30 -6.69
C ALA A 153 -5.50 14.43 -5.64
N ASP A 154 -6.83 14.33 -5.72
CA ASP A 154 -7.64 13.44 -4.85
C ASP A 154 -7.29 11.96 -5.04
N HIS A 155 -6.90 11.54 -6.25
CA HIS A 155 -6.38 10.19 -6.53
C HIS A 155 -5.17 9.81 -5.69
N VAL A 156 -4.33 10.78 -5.32
CA VAL A 156 -3.14 10.55 -4.50
C VAL A 156 -3.48 10.69 -3.02
N ARG A 157 -4.23 11.74 -2.65
CA ARG A 157 -4.56 12.03 -1.25
C ARG A 157 -5.26 10.88 -0.53
N ALA A 158 -6.20 10.23 -1.20
CA ALA A 158 -6.94 9.11 -0.61
C ALA A 158 -6.08 7.85 -0.40
N LEU A 159 -4.94 7.74 -1.09
CA LEU A 159 -4.02 6.60 -1.00
C LEU A 159 -2.85 6.86 -0.06
N LEU A 160 -2.80 8.02 0.59
CA LEU A 160 -1.74 8.32 1.55
C LEU A 160 -1.80 7.30 2.71
N PRO A 161 -0.66 6.70 3.09
CA PRO A 161 -0.62 5.76 4.19
C PRO A 161 -0.88 6.49 5.51
N GLY A 162 -1.36 5.76 6.51
CA GLY A 162 -1.33 6.23 7.88
C GLY A 162 0.11 6.26 8.39
N VAL A 163 0.43 7.24 9.22
CA VAL A 163 1.72 7.33 9.91
C VAL A 163 1.50 7.05 11.40
N ARG A 164 2.38 6.23 11.99
CA ARG A 164 2.46 6.10 13.45
C ARG A 164 3.27 7.27 13.98
N GLY A 165 2.58 8.24 14.59
CA GLY A 165 3.20 9.34 15.32
C GLY A 165 3.11 10.68 14.63
N MET A 166 2.25 11.54 15.17
CA MET A 166 2.61 12.88 15.63
C MET A 166 1.52 13.25 16.65
N TRP A 167 1.70 12.77 17.89
CA TRP A 167 0.91 13.27 19.02
C TRP A 167 1.34 14.72 19.23
N TRP A 168 0.40 15.66 19.16
CA TRP A 168 0.61 17.07 19.46
C TRP A 168 0.98 17.29 20.93
#